data_AF-A0A0Q5EFY9-F1
#
_entry.id   AF-A0A0Q5EFY9-F1
#
_cell.length_a   1.000
_cell.length_b   1.000
_cell.length_c   1.000
_cell.angle_alpha   90.00
_cell.angle_beta   90.00
_cell.angle_gamma   90.00
#
_symmetry.space_group_name_H-M   'P 1'
#
loop_
_entity.id
_entity.type
_entity.pdbx_description
1 polymer ?
#
loop_
_entity_poly.entity_id
_entity_poly.type
_entity_poly.pdbx_seq_one_letter_code
_entity_poly.pdbx_strand_id
1 'polypeptide(L)'
;MNTSSLINQINEALAALGGGPFLTTKTTEQDATTTVTGTLGDTEIHIDFVEEGNGTEAEKDHTVVVRDAAGKQLGEGRGDSTFADAISSFGWAGVLDAVKG
;
A
#
# COMPACT_ATOMS: atom_id res chain seq x y z
N MET A 1 -11.61 -4.20 -6.89
CA MET A 1 -10.14 -4.36 -6.74
C MET A 1 -9.82 -5.79 -6.31
N ASN A 2 -8.69 -6.37 -6.72
CA ASN A 2 -8.26 -7.69 -6.22
C ASN A 2 -7.10 -7.53 -5.24
N THR A 3 -7.43 -7.36 -3.96
CA THR A 3 -6.49 -7.03 -2.89
C THR A 3 -5.37 -8.08 -2.77
N SER A 4 -5.68 -9.36 -2.92
CA SER A 4 -4.67 -10.43 -2.85
C SER A 4 -3.58 -10.27 -3.92
N SER A 5 -3.94 -9.87 -5.14
CA SER A 5 -2.96 -9.62 -6.19
C SER A 5 -2.07 -8.41 -5.91
N LEU A 6 -2.64 -7.35 -5.30
CA LEU A 6 -1.88 -6.16 -4.92
C LEU A 6 -0.94 -6.44 -3.75
N ILE A 7 -1.38 -7.20 -2.74
CA ILE A 7 -0.53 -7.62 -1.63
C ILE A 7 0.62 -8.50 -2.12
N ASN A 8 0.40 -9.38 -3.11
CA ASN A 8 1.49 -10.14 -3.72
C ASN A 8 2.54 -9.22 -4.36
N GLN A 9 2.12 -8.20 -5.14
CA GLN A 9 3.04 -7.24 -5.75
C GLN A 9 3.83 -6.43 -4.70
N ILE A 10 3.17 -6.02 -3.62
CA ILE A 10 3.82 -5.34 -2.49
C ILE A 10 4.89 -6.25 -1.87
N ASN A 11 4.56 -7.52 -1.65
CA ASN A 11 5.51 -8.49 -1.11
C ASN A 11 6.70 -8.73 -2.05
N GLU A 12 6.48 -8.76 -3.36
CA GLU A 12 7.57 -8.83 -4.34
C GLU A 12 8.47 -7.59 -4.28
N ALA A 13 7.89 -6.39 -4.18
CA ALA A 13 8.65 -5.14 -4.06
C ALA A 13 9.45 -5.07 -2.74
N LEU A 14 8.86 -5.50 -1.62
CA LEU A 14 9.55 -5.59 -0.33
C LEU A 14 10.68 -6.62 -0.36
N ALA A 15 10.43 -7.80 -0.95
CA ALA A 15 11.43 -8.86 -1.08
C ALA A 15 12.61 -8.43 -1.96
N ALA A 16 12.37 -7.66 -3.04
CA ALA A 16 13.43 -7.11 -3.88
C ALA A 16 14.39 -6.17 -3.11
N LEU A 17 13.93 -5.61 -1.99
CA LEU A 17 14.72 -4.76 -1.09
C LEU A 17 15.28 -5.53 0.13
N GLY A 18 15.10 -6.85 0.18
CA GLY A 18 15.51 -7.69 1.32
C GLY A 18 14.61 -7.55 2.55
N GLY A 19 13.40 -7.01 2.38
CA GLY A 19 12.36 -6.97 3.40
C GLY A 19 11.65 -8.32 3.58
N GLY A 20 11.00 -8.50 4.73
CA GLY A 20 10.09 -9.63 4.96
C GLY A 20 8.72 -9.41 4.29
N PRO A 21 7.88 -10.45 4.21
CA PRO A 21 6.53 -10.31 3.69
C PRO A 21 5.66 -9.47 4.65
N PHE A 22 4.79 -8.66 4.07
CA PHE A 22 3.64 -8.09 4.73
C PHE A 22 2.55 -9.16 4.90
N LEU A 23 2.17 -9.42 6.16
CA LEU A 23 1.18 -10.40 6.56
C LEU A 23 -0.13 -9.70 6.87
N THR A 24 -1.09 -9.81 5.97
CA THR A 24 -2.42 -9.22 6.13
C THR A 24 -3.21 -9.89 7.25
N THR A 25 -3.79 -9.08 8.13
CA THR A 25 -4.67 -9.53 9.24
C THR A 25 -6.11 -9.11 9.02
N LYS A 26 -6.35 -7.95 8.41
CA LYS A 26 -7.69 -7.39 8.18
C LYS A 26 -7.72 -6.55 6.91
N THR A 27 -8.84 -6.60 6.21
CA THR A 27 -9.17 -5.68 5.12
C THR A 27 -10.47 -4.96 5.47
N THR A 28 -10.49 -3.65 5.30
CA THR A 28 -11.66 -2.80 5.49
C THR A 28 -11.88 -2.01 4.21
N GLU A 29 -13.08 -2.08 3.66
CA GLU A 29 -13.48 -1.34 2.46
C GLU A 29 -14.48 -0.24 2.88
N GLN A 30 -14.17 1.02 2.58
CA GLN A 30 -15.01 2.16 2.87
C GLN A 30 -14.96 3.16 1.71
N ASP A 31 -16.11 3.42 1.09
CA ASP A 31 -16.25 4.31 -0.06
C ASP A 31 -15.26 3.93 -1.20
N ALA A 32 -14.39 4.86 -1.60
CA ALA A 32 -13.35 4.67 -2.60
C ALA A 32 -11.98 4.25 -2.01
N THR A 33 -11.95 3.93 -0.71
CA THR A 33 -10.73 3.53 0.00
C THR A 33 -10.84 2.09 0.48
N THR A 34 -9.80 1.32 0.24
CA THR A 34 -9.61 0.00 0.85
C THR A 34 -8.36 0.02 1.73
N THR A 35 -8.55 -0.17 3.03
CA THR A 35 -7.44 -0.25 3.99
C THR A 35 -7.14 -1.71 4.31
N VAL A 36 -5.88 -2.10 4.13
CA VAL A 36 -5.35 -3.40 4.51
C VAL A 36 -4.44 -3.22 5.72
N THR A 37 -4.84 -3.81 6.84
CA THR A 37 -4.03 -3.89 8.05
C THR A 37 -3.26 -5.21 8.07
N GLY A 38 -2.01 -5.15 8.52
CA GLY A 38 -1.18 -6.32 8.67
C GLY A 38 0.13 -6.01 9.37
N THR A 39 1.03 -6.98 9.43
CA THR A 39 2.36 -6.81 10.03
C THR A 39 3.46 -6.95 9.00
N LEU A 40 4.48 -6.10 9.13
CA LEU A 40 5.74 -6.20 8.39
C LEU A 40 6.84 -6.48 9.42
N GLY A 41 7.24 -7.75 9.54
CA GLY A 41 7.98 -8.21 10.73
C GLY A 41 7.09 -8.14 11.97
N ASP A 42 7.56 -7.47 13.02
CA ASP A 42 6.83 -7.26 14.28
C ASP A 42 6.03 -5.95 14.33
N THR A 43 6.09 -5.14 13.26
CA THR A 43 5.46 -3.81 13.21
C THR A 43 4.14 -3.87 12.46
N GLU A 44 3.06 -3.46 13.11
CA GLU A 44 1.75 -3.29 12.46
C GLU A 44 1.76 -2.03 11.57
N ILE A 45 1.30 -2.20 10.33
CA ILE A 45 1.13 -1.13 9.35
C ILE A 45 -0.23 -1.23 8.66
N HIS A 46 -0.68 -0.10 8.14
CA HIS A 46 -1.89 0.06 7.34
C HIS A 46 -1.52 0.47 5.92
N ILE A 47 -2.12 -0.19 4.93
CA ILE A 47 -1.94 0.12 3.51
C ILE A 47 -3.30 0.55 2.96
N ASP A 48 -3.44 1.83 2.64
CA ASP A 48 -4.65 2.38 2.04
C ASP A 48 -4.50 2.42 0.53
N PHE A 49 -5.44 1.79 -0.16
CA PHE A 49 -5.65 1.89 -1.59
C PHE A 49 -6.80 2.87 -1.83
N VAL A 50 -6.49 4.05 -2.33
CA VAL A 50 -7.46 5.12 -2.58
C VAL A 50 -7.63 5.29 -4.09
N GLU A 51 -8.86 5.17 -4.57
CA GLU A 51 -9.21 5.48 -5.95
C GLU A 51 -9.81 6.91 -5.99
N GLU A 52 -9.06 7.88 -6.51
CA GLU A 52 -9.47 9.27 -6.59
C GLU A 52 -9.90 9.61 -8.04
N GLY A 53 -11.15 10.06 -8.24
CA GLY A 53 -11.61 10.45 -9.59
C GLY A 53 -13.05 10.96 -9.63
N ASN A 54 -13.31 11.95 -10.50
CA ASN A 54 -14.59 12.66 -10.61
C ASN A 54 -15.53 12.17 -11.73
N GLY A 55 -15.26 11.05 -12.41
CA GLY A 55 -16.32 10.41 -13.22
C GLY A 55 -15.97 9.85 -14.61
N THR A 56 -14.72 9.67 -15.00
CA THR A 56 -14.39 8.77 -16.13
C THR A 56 -13.17 7.90 -15.81
N GLU A 57 -13.14 6.65 -16.31
CA GLU A 57 -12.07 5.67 -16.04
C GLU A 57 -10.66 6.18 -16.40
N ALA A 58 -10.55 7.19 -17.27
CA ALA A 58 -9.29 7.80 -17.69
C ALA A 58 -8.76 8.88 -16.72
N GLU A 59 -9.56 9.34 -15.76
CA GLU A 59 -9.19 10.38 -14.78
C GLU A 59 -9.07 9.82 -13.35
N LYS A 60 -9.00 8.48 -13.22
CA LYS A 60 -8.87 7.82 -11.92
C LYS A 60 -7.40 7.71 -11.52
N ASP A 61 -6.99 8.55 -10.59
CA ASP A 61 -5.74 8.40 -9.87
C ASP A 61 -5.86 7.26 -8.87
N HIS A 62 -4.82 6.43 -8.80
CA HIS A 62 -4.72 5.35 -7.85
C HIS A 62 -3.61 5.68 -6.86
N THR A 63 -3.95 5.86 -5.60
CA THR A 63 -2.99 6.22 -4.55
C THR A 63 -2.83 5.07 -3.57
N VAL A 64 -1.58 4.75 -3.22
CA VAL A 64 -1.21 3.79 -2.18
C VAL A 64 -0.52 4.53 -1.07
N VAL A 65 -1.12 4.55 0.12
CA VAL A 65 -0.56 5.20 1.31
C VAL A 65 -0.22 4.13 2.33
N VAL A 66 0.99 4.15 2.87
CA VAL A 66 1.38 3.28 3.98
C VAL A 66 1.46 4.12 5.25
N ARG A 67 0.84 3.65 6.32
CA ARG A 67 0.84 4.28 7.64
C ARG A 67 1.25 3.28 8.72
N ASP A 68 1.79 3.77 9.82
CA ASP A 68 1.98 2.96 11.03
C ASP A 68 0.66 2.77 11.80
N ALA A 69 0.71 1.96 12.85
CA ALA A 69 -0.43 1.72 13.75
C ALA A 69 -0.96 3.01 14.45
N ALA A 70 -0.12 4.04 14.61
CA ALA A 70 -0.53 5.33 15.15
C ALA A 70 -1.17 6.24 14.09
N GLY A 71 -1.22 5.81 12.83
CA GLY A 71 -1.77 6.56 11.70
C GLY A 71 -0.79 7.55 11.07
N LYS A 72 0.49 7.53 11.44
CA LYS A 72 1.52 8.35 10.80
C LYS A 72 1.84 7.76 9.43
N GLN A 73 1.78 8.60 8.40
CA GLN A 73 2.18 8.23 7.05
C GLN A 73 3.68 7.94 6.96
N LEU A 74 4.02 6.75 6.49
CA LEU A 74 5.38 6.26 6.25
C LEU A 74 5.81 6.47 4.79
N GLY A 75 4.84 6.50 3.86
CA GLY A 75 5.09 6.77 2.46
C GLY A 75 3.81 6.80 1.63
N GLU A 76 3.94 7.24 0.39
CA GLU A 76 2.87 7.32 -0.60
C GLU A 76 3.42 7.02 -1.99
N GLY A 77 2.61 6.33 -2.80
CA GLY A 77 2.85 6.06 -4.20
C GLY A 77 1.60 6.39 -5.00
N ARG A 78 1.76 7.05 -6.13
CA ARG A 78 0.66 7.43 -7.02
C ARG A 78 0.85 6.74 -8.37
N GLY A 79 -0.26 6.23 -8.90
CA GLY A 79 -0.32 5.59 -10.20
C GLY A 79 -1.36 6.27 -11.07
N ASP A 80 -0.97 6.66 -12.27
CA ASP A 80 -1.84 7.38 -13.22
C ASP A 80 -2.95 6.50 -13.82
N SER A 81 -2.83 5.17 -13.74
CA SER A 81 -3.76 4.24 -14.38
C SER A 81 -4.18 3.05 -13.53
N THR A 82 -3.33 2.59 -12.61
CA THR A 82 -3.63 1.41 -11.77
C THR A 82 -2.96 1.50 -10.40
N PHE A 83 -3.47 0.73 -9.43
CA PHE A 83 -2.76 0.49 -8.16
C PHE A 83 -1.41 -0.20 -8.35
N ALA A 84 -1.21 -0.95 -9.44
CA ALA A 84 0.09 -1.58 -9.72
C ALA A 84 1.17 -0.53 -10.03
N ASP A 85 0.83 0.50 -10.83
CA ASP A 85 1.70 1.66 -11.06
C ASP A 85 2.03 2.40 -9.76
N ALA A 86 1.01 2.58 -8.90
CA ALA A 86 1.18 3.21 -7.60
C ALA A 86 2.14 2.42 -6.70
N ILE A 87 1.99 1.09 -6.64
CA ILE A 87 2.90 0.19 -5.90
C ILE A 87 4.32 0.24 -6.50
N SER A 88 4.44 0.24 -7.82
CA SER A 88 5.75 0.27 -8.49
C SER A 88 6.48 1.60 -8.28
N SER A 89 5.75 2.70 -8.19
CA SER A 89 6.30 4.04 -7.96
C SER A 89 6.51 4.34 -6.46
N PHE A 90 5.98 3.51 -5.58
CA PHE A 90 6.10 3.67 -4.13
C PHE A 90 7.54 3.42 -3.64
N GLY A 91 8.04 4.32 -2.79
CA GLY A 91 9.37 4.21 -2.18
C GLY A 91 9.46 3.21 -1.02
N TRP A 92 9.31 1.91 -1.29
CA TRP A 92 9.23 0.84 -0.25
C TRP A 92 10.42 0.78 0.72
N ALA A 93 11.59 1.26 0.29
CA ALA A 93 12.77 1.33 1.13
C ALA A 93 12.55 2.23 2.37
N GLY A 94 11.79 3.32 2.24
CA GLY A 94 11.48 4.21 3.35
C GLY A 94 10.59 3.56 4.42
N VAL A 95 9.65 2.71 4.00
CA VAL A 95 8.83 1.92 4.93
C VAL A 95 9.70 0.90 5.66
N LEU A 96 10.57 0.18 4.93
CA LEU A 96 11.49 -0.79 5.53
C LEU A 96 12.46 -0.16 6.54
N ASP A 97 12.93 1.07 6.28
CA ASP A 97 13.76 1.82 7.21
C ASP A 97 12.96 2.23 8.46
N ALA A 98 11.74 2.74 8.25
CA ALA A 98 10.86 3.18 9.33
C ALA A 98 10.41 2.04 10.27
N VAL A 99 10.25 0.81 9.78
CA VAL A 99 9.87 -0.35 10.63
C VAL A 99 11.05 -1.05 11.29
N LYS A 100 12.29 -0.76 10.88
CA LYS A 100 13.52 -1.30 11.49
C LYS A 100 14.07 -0.42 12.61
N GLY A 101 13.72 0.88 12.61
CA GLY A 101 14.12 1.85 13.63
C GLY A 101 13.36 1.68 14.93
#